data_AF-A0A5Q4SKB5-F1
#
_entry.id   AF-A0A5Q4SKB5-F1
#
_cell.length_a   1.000
_cell.length_b   1.000
_cell.length_c   1.000
_cell.angle_alpha   90.00
_cell.angle_beta   90.00
_cell.angle_gamma   90.00
#
_symmetry.space_group_name_H-M   'P 1'
#
loop_
_entity.id
_entity.type
_entity.pdbx_description
1 polymer ?
#
loop_
_entity_poly.entity_id
_entity_poly.type
_entity_poly.pdbx_seq_one_letter_code
_entity_poly.pdbx_strand_id
1 'polypeptide(L)'
;MNHRESVDHDAVLRARTLLLGSGTINVHEAVDAYRLLARVNPAVYLPRLSRALLEYGVVGPGDAETRLTVLTEAASAARRMNDDEPKRAALLLKALEACERELLLLGRTGQARAVREESALTGREEGRLG
;
A
#
# COMPACT_ATOMS: atom_id res chain seq x y z
N MET A 1 -27.03 -7.56 -21.92
CA MET A 1 -25.88 -8.27 -21.31
C MET A 1 -24.72 -7.29 -21.15
N ASN A 2 -24.25 -7.06 -19.92
CA ASN A 2 -23.31 -5.99 -19.58
C ASN A 2 -21.85 -6.40 -19.83
N HIS A 3 -21.25 -5.96 -20.94
CA HIS A 3 -19.82 -6.19 -21.23
C HIS A 3 -18.86 -5.60 -20.18
N ARG A 4 -19.33 -4.67 -19.35
CA ARG A 4 -18.52 -4.01 -18.32
C ARG A 4 -18.30 -4.89 -17.08
N GLU A 5 -19.27 -5.74 -16.73
CA GLU A 5 -19.15 -6.69 -15.62
C GLU A 5 -18.26 -7.89 -15.99
N SER A 6 -18.31 -8.34 -17.25
CA SER A 6 -17.45 -9.43 -17.73
C SER A 6 -15.98 -9.01 -17.82
N VAL A 7 -15.69 -7.80 -18.27
CA VAL A 7 -14.30 -7.29 -18.37
C VAL A 7 -13.66 -7.12 -16.99
N ASP A 8 -14.42 -6.69 -15.98
CA ASP A 8 -13.93 -6.60 -14.59
C ASP A 8 -13.63 -8.01 -14.03
N HIS A 9 -14.56 -8.96 -14.23
CA HIS A 9 -14.36 -10.35 -13.83
C HIS A 9 -13.14 -10.99 -14.52
N ASP A 10 -12.95 -10.78 -15.82
CA ASP A 10 -11.79 -11.28 -16.57
C ASP A 10 -10.49 -10.67 -16.06
N ALA A 11 -10.49 -9.37 -15.74
CA ALA A 11 -9.32 -8.70 -15.17
C ALA A 11 -8.98 -9.28 -13.80
N VAL A 12 -9.98 -9.56 -12.96
CA VAL A 12 -9.82 -10.20 -11.64
C VAL A 12 -9.23 -11.60 -11.78
N LEU A 13 -9.74 -12.39 -12.74
CA LEU A 13 -9.20 -13.71 -13.04
C LEU A 13 -7.74 -13.62 -13.53
N ARG A 14 -7.43 -12.69 -14.44
CA ARG A 14 -6.05 -12.46 -14.90
C ARG A 14 -5.13 -12.07 -13.74
N ALA A 15 -5.55 -11.17 -12.85
CA ALA A 15 -4.77 -10.78 -11.69
C ALA A 15 -4.53 -11.95 -10.74
N ARG A 16 -5.54 -12.80 -10.49
CA ARG A 16 -5.37 -14.02 -9.70
C ARG A 16 -4.41 -15.00 -10.38
N THR A 17 -4.58 -15.25 -11.67
CA THR A 17 -3.70 -16.14 -12.44
C THR A 17 -2.27 -15.65 -12.45
N LEU A 18 -2.05 -14.33 -12.58
CA LEU A 18 -0.72 -13.73 -12.52
C LEU A 18 -0.06 -13.98 -11.17
N LEU A 19 -0.79 -13.80 -10.06
CA LEU A 19 -0.30 -14.07 -8.71
C LEU A 19 -0.10 -15.57 -8.40
N LEU A 20 -0.74 -16.46 -9.16
CA LEU A 20 -0.64 -17.93 -9.03
C LEU A 20 0.39 -18.54 -10.00
N GLY A 21 0.84 -17.79 -11.01
CA GLY A 21 1.76 -18.27 -12.03
C GLY A 21 3.13 -18.60 -11.46
N SER A 22 3.78 -19.63 -12.01
CA SER A 22 5.11 -20.11 -11.59
C SER A 22 6.28 -19.21 -12.02
N GLY A 23 6.00 -18.03 -12.58
CA GLY A 23 7.02 -17.05 -12.95
C GLY A 23 7.29 -16.10 -11.79
N THR A 24 8.54 -15.66 -11.64
CA THR A 24 8.87 -14.49 -10.80
C THR A 24 8.17 -13.27 -11.36
N ILE A 25 6.98 -12.96 -10.82
CA ILE A 25 6.32 -11.68 -11.07
C ILE A 25 7.16 -10.58 -10.44
N ASN A 26 7.31 -9.46 -11.14
CA ASN A 26 7.99 -8.32 -10.56
C ASN A 26 7.07 -7.60 -9.56
N VAL A 27 7.66 -6.81 -8.65
CA VAL A 27 6.89 -6.15 -7.59
C VAL A 27 5.85 -5.16 -8.14
N HIS A 28 6.09 -4.57 -9.31
CA HIS A 28 5.15 -3.65 -9.97
C HIS A 28 3.90 -4.38 -10.48
N GLU A 29 4.08 -5.53 -11.14
CA GLU A 29 3.00 -6.41 -11.58
C GLU A 29 2.16 -6.91 -10.40
N ALA A 30 2.82 -7.25 -9.30
CA ALA A 30 2.13 -7.64 -8.07
C ALA A 30 1.29 -6.48 -7.51
N VAL A 31 1.82 -5.26 -7.48
CA VAL A 31 1.09 -4.06 -7.06
C VAL A 31 -0.16 -3.84 -7.93
N ASP A 32 -0.04 -3.91 -9.25
CA ASP A 32 -1.18 -3.71 -10.15
C ASP A 32 -2.27 -4.78 -9.96
N ALA A 33 -1.86 -6.04 -9.81
CA ALA A 33 -2.78 -7.12 -9.50
C ALA A 33 -3.49 -6.88 -8.16
N TYR A 34 -2.76 -6.49 -7.11
CA TYR A 34 -3.36 -6.21 -5.81
C TYR A 34 -4.26 -4.97 -5.81
N ARG A 35 -3.95 -3.93 -6.59
CA ARG A 35 -4.83 -2.75 -6.78
C ARG A 35 -6.18 -3.16 -7.33
N LEU A 36 -6.19 -4.02 -8.36
CA LEU A 36 -7.43 -4.52 -8.94
C LEU A 36 -8.21 -5.37 -7.94
N LEU A 37 -7.53 -6.32 -7.29
CA LEU A 37 -8.16 -7.26 -6.37
C LEU A 37 -8.71 -6.58 -5.11
N ALA A 38 -8.07 -5.51 -4.64
CA ALA A 38 -8.55 -4.70 -3.52
C ALA A 38 -9.85 -3.93 -3.84
N ARG A 39 -10.23 -3.77 -5.11
CA ARG A 39 -11.55 -3.21 -5.47
C ARG A 39 -12.68 -4.22 -5.23
N VAL A 40 -12.38 -5.51 -5.34
CA VAL A 40 -13.36 -6.59 -5.24
C VAL A 40 -13.44 -7.15 -3.82
N ASN A 41 -12.30 -7.33 -3.16
CA ASN A 41 -12.25 -7.78 -1.77
C ASN A 41 -11.17 -6.99 -0.98
N PRO A 42 -11.52 -5.78 -0.51
CA PRO A 42 -10.57 -4.93 0.20
C PRO A 42 -9.96 -5.60 1.43
N ALA A 43 -10.76 -6.32 2.22
CA ALA A 43 -10.30 -6.95 3.46
C ALA A 43 -9.15 -7.93 3.22
N VAL A 44 -9.19 -8.70 2.12
CA VAL A 44 -8.16 -9.68 1.79
C VAL A 44 -6.93 -9.04 1.13
N TYR A 45 -7.14 -8.03 0.27
CA TYR A 45 -6.09 -7.57 -0.62
C TYR A 45 -5.45 -6.24 -0.23
N LEU A 46 -6.08 -5.40 0.62
CA LEU A 46 -5.43 -4.19 1.15
C LEU A 46 -4.16 -4.50 1.96
N PRO A 47 -4.12 -5.53 2.83
CA PRO A 47 -2.89 -5.92 3.52
C PRO A 47 -1.76 -6.29 2.56
N ARG A 48 -2.10 -7.01 1.48
CA ARG A 48 -1.13 -7.45 0.46
C ARG A 48 -0.66 -6.29 -0.41
N LEU A 49 -1.58 -5.40 -0.79
CA LEU A 49 -1.30 -4.19 -1.56
C LEU A 49 -0.37 -3.25 -0.79
N SER A 50 -0.71 -2.93 0.46
CA SER A 50 0.09 -2.01 1.30
C SER A 50 1.52 -2.52 1.46
N ARG A 51 1.69 -3.83 1.72
CA ARG A 51 3.02 -4.45 1.81
C ARG A 51 3.78 -4.40 0.48
N ALA A 52 3.16 -4.76 -0.63
CA ALA A 52 3.82 -4.75 -1.94
C ALA A 52 4.24 -3.33 -2.36
N LEU A 53 3.39 -2.33 -2.09
CA LEU A 53 3.71 -0.92 -2.33
C LEU A 53 4.86 -0.45 -1.43
N LEU A 54 4.88 -0.84 -0.16
CA LEU A 54 5.97 -0.50 0.75
C LEU A 54 7.31 -1.10 0.28
N GLU A 55 7.30 -2.39 -0.08
CA GLU A 55 8.47 -3.08 -0.64
C GLU A 55 8.94 -2.40 -1.93
N TYR A 56 8.01 -2.07 -2.83
CA TYR A 56 8.33 -1.36 -4.06
C TYR A 56 8.95 0.00 -3.80
N GLY A 57 8.29 0.85 -2.99
CA GLY A 57 8.76 2.20 -2.67
C GLY A 57 10.15 2.21 -2.02
N VAL A 58 10.47 1.19 -1.21
CA VAL A 58 11.79 1.05 -0.56
C VAL A 58 12.88 0.55 -1.52
N VAL A 59 12.56 -0.39 -2.43
CA VAL A 59 13.50 -0.86 -3.47
C VAL A 59 13.88 0.28 -4.43
N GLY A 60 13.01 1.28 -4.53
CA GLY A 60 13.35 2.59 -5.07
C GLY A 60 13.11 2.73 -6.57
N PRO A 61 11.84 2.67 -7.03
CA PRO A 61 11.51 2.99 -8.40
C PRO A 61 11.75 4.46 -8.69
N GLY A 62 12.53 4.74 -9.74
CA GLY A 62 12.66 6.07 -10.31
C GLY A 62 13.12 7.12 -9.29
N ASP A 63 12.49 8.30 -9.36
CA ASP A 63 12.82 9.47 -8.56
C ASP A 63 12.03 9.53 -7.22
N ALA A 64 12.40 10.50 -6.39
CA ALA A 64 11.82 10.67 -5.04
C ALA A 64 10.31 10.98 -5.05
N GLU A 65 9.77 11.64 -6.08
CA GLU A 65 8.32 11.88 -6.18
C GLU A 65 7.57 10.60 -6.51
N THR A 66 8.13 9.77 -7.40
CA THR A 66 7.57 8.46 -7.71
C THR A 66 7.53 7.56 -6.47
N ARG A 67 8.64 7.49 -5.72
CA ARG A 67 8.69 6.75 -4.45
C ARG A 67 7.69 7.28 -3.44
N LEU A 68 7.61 8.61 -3.25
CA LEU A 68 6.66 9.22 -2.33
C LEU A 68 5.21 8.90 -2.72
N THR A 69 4.88 8.89 -4.01
CA THR A 69 3.55 8.53 -4.51
C THR A 69 3.20 7.09 -4.14
N VAL A 70 4.11 6.15 -4.41
CA VAL A 70 3.95 4.73 -4.07
C VAL A 70 3.78 4.52 -2.56
N LEU A 71 4.61 5.17 -1.74
CA LEU A 71 4.56 5.05 -0.28
C LEU A 71 3.28 5.69 0.32
N THR A 72 2.81 6.79 -0.27
CA THR A 72 1.56 7.44 0.13
C THR A 72 0.35 6.54 -0.16
N GLU A 73 0.39 5.81 -1.28
CA GLU A 73 -0.61 4.79 -1.58
C GLU A 73 -0.54 3.62 -0.58
N ALA A 74 0.66 3.20 -0.18
CA ALA A 74 0.84 2.15 0.83
C ALA A 74 0.18 2.53 2.18
N ALA A 75 0.40 3.77 2.63
CA ALA A 75 -0.23 4.31 3.84
C ALA A 75 -1.76 4.41 3.68
N SER A 76 -2.24 4.84 2.51
CA SER A 76 -3.68 4.92 2.22
C SER A 76 -4.35 3.55 2.19
N ALA A 77 -3.68 2.52 1.66
CA ALA A 77 -4.16 1.15 1.71
C ALA A 77 -4.25 0.64 3.17
N ALA A 78 -3.28 0.98 4.02
CA ALA A 78 -3.30 0.64 5.44
C ALA A 78 -4.41 1.33 6.22
N ARG A 79 -4.64 2.63 5.99
CA ARG A 79 -5.76 3.37 6.62
C ARG A 79 -7.14 2.77 6.31
N ARG A 80 -7.28 2.16 5.13
CA ARG A 80 -8.53 1.51 4.65
C ARG A 80 -8.71 0.07 5.14
N MET A 81 -7.70 -0.53 5.77
CA MET A 81 -7.84 -1.86 6.37
C MET A 81 -8.83 -1.80 7.54
N ASN A 82 -9.51 -2.91 7.81
CA ASN A 82 -10.37 -3.03 8.97
C ASN A 82 -9.56 -2.90 10.27
N ASP A 83 -10.21 -2.45 11.34
CA ASP A 83 -9.55 -2.28 12.64
C ASP A 83 -9.08 -3.61 13.28
N ASP A 84 -9.65 -4.75 12.86
CA ASP A 84 -9.27 -6.09 13.31
C ASP A 84 -8.09 -6.68 12.53
N GLU A 85 -7.59 -6.02 11.48
CA GLU A 85 -6.42 -6.49 10.74
C GLU A 85 -5.15 -6.28 11.59
N PRO A 86 -4.50 -7.36 12.07
CA PRO A 86 -3.38 -7.25 13.00
C PRO A 86 -2.15 -6.55 12.41
N LYS A 87 -2.03 -6.49 11.07
CA LYS A 87 -0.91 -5.82 10.41
C LYS A 87 -1.20 -4.35 10.10
N ARG A 88 -2.41 -3.85 10.32
CA ARG A 88 -2.86 -2.52 9.91
C ARG A 88 -1.93 -1.43 10.42
N ALA A 89 -1.73 -1.37 11.73
CA ALA A 89 -0.92 -0.31 12.32
C ALA A 89 0.57 -0.46 11.99
N ALA A 90 1.09 -1.69 12.03
CA ALA A 90 2.49 -1.95 11.67
C ALA A 90 2.80 -1.55 10.22
N LEU A 91 1.88 -1.79 9.28
CA LEU A 91 2.02 -1.38 7.88
C LEU A 91 1.85 0.13 7.71
N LEU A 92 0.90 0.74 8.42
CA LEU A 92 0.69 2.18 8.41
C LEU A 92 1.93 2.93 8.91
N LEU A 93 2.46 2.57 10.08
CA LEU A 93 3.65 3.19 10.65
C LEU A 93 4.86 3.11 9.71
N LYS A 94 5.14 1.92 9.14
CA LYS A 94 6.24 1.75 8.19
C LYS A 94 6.07 2.59 6.92
N ALA A 95 4.84 2.70 6.41
CA ALA A 95 4.55 3.51 5.24
C ALA A 95 4.72 5.01 5.54
N LEU A 96 4.24 5.48 6.69
CA LEU A 96 4.40 6.87 7.12
C LEU A 96 5.87 7.23 7.35
N GLU A 97 6.64 6.38 8.02
CA GLU A 97 8.09 6.58 8.19
C GLU A 97 8.83 6.67 6.85
N ALA A 98 8.42 5.85 5.87
CA ALA A 98 8.99 5.90 4.53
C ALA A 98 8.59 7.19 3.77
N CYS A 99 7.32 7.59 3.83
CA CYS A 99 6.86 8.87 3.30
C CYS A 99 7.62 10.05 3.92
N GLU A 100 7.82 10.04 5.24
CA GLU A 100 8.57 11.08 5.94
C GLU A 100 9.99 11.21 5.38
N ARG A 101 10.70 10.09 5.21
CA ARG A 101 12.06 10.11 4.65
C ARG A 101 12.09 10.75 3.26
N GLU A 102 11.19 10.35 2.36
CA GLU A 102 11.15 10.92 1.00
C GLU A 102 10.75 12.40 1.00
N LEU A 103 9.83 12.82 1.88
CA LEU A 103 9.47 14.23 2.03
C LEU A 103 10.63 15.09 2.51
N LEU A 104 11.46 14.57 3.42
CA LEU A 104 12.69 15.25 3.86
C LEU A 104 13.71 15.36 2.72
N LEU A 105 13.89 14.31 1.92
CA LEU A 105 14.79 14.35 0.75
C LEU A 105 14.32 15.37 -0.30
N LEU A 106 13.01 15.56 -0.46
CA LEU A 106 12.41 16.57 -1.32
C LEU A 106 12.39 17.98 -0.71
N GLY A 107 12.88 18.16 0.53
CA GLY A 107 12.86 19.45 1.24
C GLY A 107 11.47 19.87 1.73
N ARG A 108 10.47 18.99 1.69
CA ARG A 108 9.06 19.24 2.09
C ARG A 108 8.86 19.05 3.59
N THR A 109 9.64 19.80 4.39
CA THR A 109 9.71 19.64 5.86
C THR A 109 8.36 19.77 6.58
N GLY A 110 7.47 20.65 6.12
CA GLY A 110 6.14 20.81 6.71
C GLY A 110 5.26 19.55 6.55
N GLN A 111 5.30 18.91 5.38
CA GLN A 111 4.59 17.66 5.15
C GLN A 111 5.22 16.50 5.93
N ALA A 112 6.56 16.44 5.98
CA ALA A 112 7.29 15.43 6.75
C ALA A 112 6.89 15.46 8.24
N ARG A 113 6.79 16.66 8.81
CA ARG A 113 6.34 16.85 10.20
C ARG A 113 4.92 16.36 10.42
N ALA A 114 3.99 16.68 9.51
CA ALA A 114 2.61 16.22 9.62
C ALA A 114 2.53 14.68 9.62
N VAL A 115 3.30 14.02 8.74
CA VAL A 115 3.40 12.56 8.69
C VAL A 115 3.98 11.97 9.99
N ARG A 116 5.02 12.60 10.57
CA ARG A 116 5.58 12.16 11.86
C ARG A 116 4.60 12.29 13.01
N GLU A 117 3.83 13.37 13.05
CA GLU A 117 2.80 13.58 14.07
C GLU A 117 1.71 12.49 13.98
N GLU A 118 1.29 12.13 12.76
CA GLU A 118 0.38 11.01 12.52
C GLU A 118 0.97 9.66 12.98
N SER A 119 2.24 9.37 12.65
CA SER A 119 2.91 8.14 13.10
C SER A 119 2.96 8.06 14.63
N ALA A 120 3.27 9.17 15.30
CA ALA A 120 3.34 9.21 16.76
C ALA A 120 1.96 9.01 17.42
N LEU A 121 0.87 9.46 16.79
CA LEU A 121 -0.48 9.17 17.24
C LEU A 121 -0.81 7.67 17.09
N THR A 122 -0.57 7.12 15.90
CA THR A 122 -0.82 5.70 15.58
C THR A 122 -0.07 4.76 16.53
N GLY A 123 1.22 5.03 16.80
CA GLY A 123 2.02 4.20 17.70
C GLY A 123 1.56 4.23 19.16
N ARG A 124 0.95 5.33 19.61
CA ARG A 124 0.38 5.45 20.97
C ARG A 124 -0.94 4.71 21.11
N GLU A 125 -1.72 4.60 20.04
CA GLU A 125 -2.97 3.84 20.04
C GLU A 125 -2.68 2.34 20.15
N GLU A 126 -1.71 1.83 19.40
CA GLU A 126 -1.26 0.44 19.47
C GLU A 126 -0.74 0.06 20.86
N GLY A 127 0.11 0.89 21.46
CA GLY A 127 0.67 0.65 22.79
C GLY A 127 -0.37 0.68 23.93
N ARG A 128 -1.61 1.12 23.66
CA ARG A 128 -2.72 1.11 24.63
C ARG A 128 -3.63 -0.11 24.46
N LEU A 129 -3.57 -0.80 23.31
CA LEU A 129 -4.43 -1.93 22.97
C LEU A 129 -3.75 -3.30 23.13
N GLY A 130 -2.41 -3.34 23.25
CA GLY A 130 -1.62 -4.54 23.55
C GLY A 130 -1.36 -4.73 25.04
#